data_AF-A0A1C4T5I1-F1
#
_entry.id   AF-A0A1C4T5I1-F1
#
_cell.length_a   1.000
_cell.length_b   1.000
_cell.length_c   1.000
_cell.angle_alpha   90.00
_cell.angle_beta   90.00
_cell.angle_gamma   90.00
#
_symmetry.space_group_name_H-M   'P 1'
#
loop_
_entity.id
_entity.type
_entity.pdbx_description
1 polymer ?
#
loop_
_entity_poly.entity_id
_entity_poly.type
_entity_poly.pdbx_seq_one_letter_code
_entity_poly.pdbx_strand_id
1 'polypeptide(L)'
;MKFLHERHLQDVERDEAIGFAFVPAPEDWRYYEQPERMTVSCDYGPVLGGAGRMIMVSGLRSALESARTEGPADLQVVDRALAHQAYHSPFREPGRRRLESLLKRSTLDRPAIPVVTSIPGRYTVSSGAEAADALVVSETQPLDVPGLVEASRRHAPGRAYVISSFLRQLEIDFHAPTEYVDDVWLERKFGQTSS
;
A
#
# COMPACT_ATOMS: atom_id res chain seq x y z
N MET A 1 17.46 -10.22 -2.05
CA MET A 1 16.95 -11.08 -0.96
C MET A 1 17.33 -10.56 0.43
N LYS A 2 18.59 -10.22 0.74
CA LYS A 2 18.99 -9.65 2.06
C LYS A 2 18.33 -8.30 2.42
N PHE A 3 18.18 -7.40 1.44
CA PHE A 3 17.63 -6.05 1.60
C PHE A 3 16.17 -5.99 2.07
N LEU A 4 15.30 -6.87 1.55
CA LEU A 4 13.90 -6.94 1.99
C LEU A 4 13.81 -7.38 3.46
N HIS A 5 14.68 -8.28 3.89
CA HIS A 5 14.76 -8.74 5.28
C HIS A 5 15.21 -7.62 6.24
N GLU A 6 16.17 -6.78 5.83
CA GLU A 6 16.66 -5.65 6.64
C GLU A 6 15.65 -4.47 6.72
N ARG A 7 14.83 -4.27 5.68
CA ARG A 7 13.75 -3.28 5.67
C ARG A 7 12.68 -3.58 6.71
N HIS A 8 12.36 -4.86 6.90
CA HIS A 8 11.29 -5.33 7.79
C HIS A 8 11.81 -5.75 9.18
N LEU A 9 13.00 -5.33 9.60
CA LEU A 9 13.43 -5.54 10.98
C LEU A 9 12.47 -4.82 11.93
N GLN A 10 11.95 -5.57 12.89
CA GLN A 10 11.11 -5.05 13.96
C GLN A 10 12.01 -4.29 14.92
N ASP A 11 11.98 -2.96 14.84
CA ASP A 11 12.88 -2.10 15.63
C ASP A 11 12.39 -1.83 17.04
N VAL A 12 11.15 -2.21 17.33
CA VAL A 12 10.44 -1.88 18.56
C VAL A 12 9.68 -3.09 19.07
N GLU A 13 9.66 -3.29 20.39
CA GLU A 13 8.85 -4.30 21.08
C GLU A 13 7.33 -4.04 20.98
N ARG A 14 6.91 -3.07 20.16
CA ARG A 14 5.50 -2.73 19.99
C ARG A 14 4.80 -3.84 19.24
N ASP A 15 3.63 -4.21 19.76
CA ASP A 15 2.74 -5.14 19.08
C ASP A 15 1.96 -4.39 18.01
N GLU A 16 2.41 -4.53 16.76
CA GLU A 16 1.87 -3.82 15.60
C GLU A 16 1.15 -4.77 14.63
N ALA A 17 0.29 -4.20 13.79
CA ALA A 17 -0.47 -4.94 12.80
C ALA A 17 -0.86 -4.04 11.62
N ILE A 18 -1.33 -4.72 10.58
CA ILE A 18 -2.15 -4.12 9.54
C ILE A 18 -3.54 -4.77 9.55
N GLY A 19 -4.52 -4.07 9.01
CA GLY A 19 -5.85 -4.59 8.77
C GLY A 19 -6.47 -3.95 7.53
N PHE A 20 -7.50 -4.60 7.00
CA PHE A 20 -8.23 -4.12 5.84
C PHE A 20 -9.69 -3.89 6.21
N ALA A 21 -10.25 -2.77 5.76
CA ALA A 21 -11.65 -2.47 5.96
C ALA A 21 -12.28 -2.02 4.64
N PHE A 22 -13.43 -2.61 4.33
CA PHE A 22 -14.37 -2.03 3.39
C PHE A 22 -15.28 -1.10 4.18
N VAL A 23 -15.12 0.21 4.01
CA VAL A 23 -15.93 1.23 4.69
C VAL A 23 -17.11 1.60 3.80
N PRO A 24 -18.36 1.31 4.19
CA PRO A 24 -19.54 1.68 3.40
C PRO A 24 -19.59 3.19 3.10
N ALA A 25 -20.12 3.58 1.94
CA ALA A 25 -20.12 4.98 1.50
C ALA A 25 -20.73 6.00 2.50
N PRO A 26 -21.76 5.66 3.32
CA PRO A 26 -22.29 6.57 4.34
C PRO A 26 -21.36 6.81 5.55
N GLU A 27 -20.41 5.91 5.78
CA GLU A 27 -19.55 5.92 6.97
C GLU A 27 -18.27 6.74 6.75
N ASP A 28 -17.76 7.39 7.79
CA ASP A 28 -16.51 8.14 7.71
C ASP A 28 -15.30 7.25 7.95
N TRP A 29 -14.61 6.90 6.86
CA TRP A 29 -13.37 6.13 6.88
C TRP A 29 -12.24 6.82 7.67
N ARG A 30 -12.33 8.13 7.92
CA ARG A 30 -11.35 8.86 8.76
C ARG A 30 -11.43 8.48 10.23
N TYR A 31 -12.44 7.71 10.65
CA TYR A 31 -12.43 7.05 11.96
C TYR A 31 -11.11 6.33 12.25
N TYR A 32 -10.49 5.71 11.23
CA TYR A 32 -9.23 4.96 11.37
C TYR A 32 -7.97 5.86 11.35
N GLU A 33 -8.11 7.18 11.23
CA GLU A 33 -6.99 8.13 11.21
C GLU A 33 -6.72 8.69 12.61
N GLN A 34 -5.90 7.98 13.37
CA GLN A 34 -5.58 8.28 14.78
C GLN A 34 -4.08 8.08 15.04
N PRO A 35 -3.21 8.99 14.55
CA PRO A 35 -1.79 8.74 14.32
C PRO A 35 -0.96 8.21 15.52
N GLU A 36 -1.42 8.45 16.74
CA GLU A 36 -0.79 7.92 17.96
C GLU A 36 -1.00 6.40 18.16
N ARG A 37 -2.03 5.82 17.53
CA ARG A 37 -2.41 4.40 17.70
C ARG A 37 -2.68 3.64 16.40
N MET A 38 -3.27 4.26 15.38
CA MET A 38 -3.50 3.68 14.05
C MET A 38 -3.72 4.75 12.98
N THR A 39 -3.39 4.47 11.72
CA THR A 39 -3.58 5.39 10.60
C THR A 39 -4.08 4.62 9.38
N VAL A 40 -4.72 5.33 8.44
CA VAL A 40 -5.03 4.79 7.13
C VAL A 40 -3.76 4.77 6.30
N SER A 41 -3.10 3.62 6.24
CA SER A 41 -1.79 3.44 5.61
C SER A 41 -1.87 3.29 4.09
N CYS A 42 -3.03 2.91 3.55
CA CYS A 42 -3.32 2.94 2.12
C CYS A 42 -4.82 3.20 1.87
N ASP A 43 -5.14 4.23 1.11
CA ASP A 43 -6.45 4.45 0.51
C ASP A 43 -6.48 3.81 -0.88
N TYR A 44 -7.19 2.69 -1.03
CA TYR A 44 -7.41 2.07 -2.33
C TYR A 44 -8.51 2.77 -3.14
N GLY A 45 -9.25 3.68 -2.50
CA GLY A 45 -10.32 4.45 -3.13
C GLY A 45 -11.69 3.79 -3.07
N PRO A 46 -12.69 4.44 -3.72
CA PRO A 46 -14.00 3.84 -3.92
C PRO A 46 -13.89 2.54 -4.71
N VAL A 47 -14.55 1.49 -4.25
CA VAL A 47 -14.59 0.17 -4.88
C VAL A 47 -16.04 -0.27 -5.09
N LEU A 48 -16.23 -1.37 -5.84
CA LEU A 48 -17.55 -1.97 -6.07
C LEU A 48 -18.60 -0.96 -6.58
N GLY A 49 -18.23 -0.18 -7.59
CA GLY A 49 -19.11 0.84 -8.18
C GLY A 49 -19.46 2.01 -7.25
N GLY A 50 -18.66 2.25 -6.20
CA GLY A 50 -18.87 3.33 -5.24
C GLY A 50 -19.71 2.92 -4.02
N ALA A 51 -19.97 1.63 -3.82
CA ALA A 51 -20.68 1.12 -2.64
C ALA A 51 -19.94 1.43 -1.32
N GLY A 52 -18.62 1.59 -1.39
CA GLY A 52 -17.79 1.96 -0.26
C GLY A 52 -16.35 2.20 -0.70
N ARG A 53 -15.48 2.35 0.29
CA ARG A 53 -14.05 2.61 0.11
C ARG A 53 -13.25 1.50 0.76
N MET A 54 -12.28 0.97 0.03
CA MET A 54 -11.34 -0.01 0.59
C MET A 54 -10.12 0.70 1.16
N ILE A 55 -9.76 0.39 2.40
CA ILE A 55 -8.58 0.95 3.06
C ILE A 55 -7.72 -0.14 3.70
N MET A 56 -6.42 0.12 3.77
CA MET A 56 -5.52 -0.54 4.70
C MET A 56 -5.29 0.37 5.91
N VAL A 57 -5.42 -0.18 7.10
CA VAL A 57 -5.15 0.48 8.38
C VAL A 57 -3.89 -0.14 8.96
N SER A 58 -3.05 0.65 9.61
CA SER A 58 -1.84 0.14 10.26
C SER A 58 -1.57 0.86 11.57
N GLY A 59 -1.08 0.13 12.57
CA GLY A 59 -0.81 0.69 13.89
C GLY A 59 -0.60 -0.37 14.96
N LEU A 60 -0.91 -0.02 16.20
CA LEU A 60 -0.90 -0.95 17.33
C LEU A 60 -1.97 -2.02 17.13
N ARG A 61 -1.61 -3.29 17.32
CA ARG A 61 -2.55 -4.41 17.19
C ARG A 61 -3.76 -4.23 18.09
N SER A 62 -3.55 -3.85 19.35
CA SER A 62 -4.65 -3.59 20.29
C SER A 62 -5.63 -2.52 19.80
N ALA A 63 -5.15 -1.47 19.13
CA ALA A 63 -6.01 -0.43 18.56
C ALA A 63 -6.82 -0.96 17.37
N LEU A 64 -6.21 -1.76 16.50
CA LEU A 64 -6.92 -2.40 15.39
C LEU A 64 -7.96 -3.42 15.89
N GLU A 65 -7.64 -4.21 16.91
CA GLU A 65 -8.59 -5.15 17.53
C GLU A 65 -9.79 -4.43 18.18
N SER A 66 -9.56 -3.32 18.89
CA SER A 66 -10.66 -2.45 19.37
C SER A 66 -11.48 -1.87 18.22
N ALA A 67 -10.81 -1.38 17.16
CA ALA A 67 -11.47 -0.80 16.00
C ALA A 67 -12.30 -1.82 15.20
N ARG A 68 -11.95 -3.12 15.24
CA ARG A 68 -12.79 -4.19 14.67
C ARG A 68 -14.14 -4.31 15.38
N THR A 69 -14.20 -4.02 16.68
CA THR A 69 -15.43 -4.13 17.47
C THR A 69 -16.21 -2.82 17.54
N GLU A 70 -15.50 -1.69 17.61
CA GLU A 70 -16.08 -0.36 17.86
C GLU A 70 -16.19 0.50 16.61
N GLY A 71 -15.49 0.13 15.53
CA GLY A 71 -15.41 0.91 14.31
C GLY A 71 -16.67 0.86 13.44
N PRO A 72 -16.77 1.77 12.45
CA PRO A 72 -17.95 1.88 11.59
C PRO A 72 -18.03 0.79 10.53
N ALA A 73 -16.99 -0.04 10.39
CA ALA A 73 -16.90 -1.07 9.38
C ALA A 73 -16.19 -2.32 9.91
N ASP A 74 -16.43 -3.45 9.25
CA ASP A 74 -15.74 -4.70 9.54
C ASP A 74 -14.25 -4.56 9.16
N LEU A 75 -13.39 -4.58 10.19
CA LEU A 75 -11.94 -4.48 10.05
C LEU A 75 -11.32 -5.86 10.20
N GLN A 76 -10.82 -6.41 9.09
CA GLN A 76 -10.08 -7.66 9.10
C GLN A 76 -8.62 -7.40 9.49
N VAL A 77 -8.29 -7.65 10.75
CA VAL A 77 -6.91 -7.59 11.25
C VAL A 77 -6.11 -8.79 10.75
N VAL A 78 -4.95 -8.53 10.15
CA VAL A 78 -4.09 -9.58 9.60
C VAL A 78 -3.41 -10.37 10.72
N ASP A 79 -3.36 -11.70 10.52
CA ASP A 79 -2.69 -12.62 11.44
C ASP A 79 -1.21 -12.23 11.61
N ARG A 80 -0.71 -12.38 12.85
CA ARG A 80 0.68 -12.06 13.21
C ARG A 80 1.70 -12.80 12.36
N ALA A 81 1.40 -14.04 11.95
CA ALA A 81 2.28 -14.84 11.10
C ALA A 81 2.46 -14.25 9.69
N LEU A 82 1.48 -13.48 9.22
CA LEU A 82 1.49 -12.85 7.88
C LEU A 82 2.00 -11.41 7.93
N ALA A 83 1.62 -10.64 8.95
CA ALA A 83 2.08 -9.28 9.16
C ALA A 83 2.12 -8.93 10.65
N HIS A 84 3.29 -8.50 11.12
CA HIS A 84 3.56 -8.17 12.52
C HIS A 84 4.06 -6.73 12.71
N GLN A 85 3.93 -5.89 11.69
CA GLN A 85 4.39 -4.50 11.67
C GLN A 85 3.30 -3.60 11.10
N ALA A 86 3.29 -2.36 11.54
CA ALA A 86 2.51 -1.31 10.90
C ALA A 86 3.27 -0.80 9.66
N TYR A 87 2.61 -0.69 8.51
CA TYR A 87 3.23 -0.15 7.28
C TYR A 87 2.72 1.26 6.98
N HIS A 88 3.49 2.01 6.18
CA HIS A 88 3.12 3.33 5.67
C HIS A 88 2.53 4.25 6.76
N SER A 89 3.21 4.30 7.92
CA SER A 89 2.70 4.93 9.13
C SER A 89 3.83 5.56 9.96
N PRO A 90 3.52 6.47 10.90
CA PRO A 90 4.54 7.08 11.77
C PRO A 90 5.39 6.06 12.56
N PHE A 91 4.89 4.84 12.81
CA PHE A 91 5.62 3.75 13.45
C PHE A 91 6.88 3.33 12.69
N ARG A 92 6.93 3.59 11.38
CA ARG A 92 8.05 3.27 10.50
C ARG A 92 9.19 4.30 10.49
N GLU A 93 9.13 5.34 11.32
CA GLU A 93 10.19 6.36 11.40
C GLU A 93 11.62 5.79 11.56
N PRO A 94 11.87 4.75 12.38
CA PRO A 94 13.19 4.11 12.42
C PRO A 94 13.61 3.46 11.09
N GLY A 95 12.68 2.76 10.43
CA GLY A 95 12.87 2.17 9.10
C GLY A 95 13.15 3.23 8.03
N ARG A 96 12.41 4.34 8.05
CA ARG A 96 12.62 5.51 7.19
C ARG A 96 14.05 6.03 7.30
N ARG A 97 14.56 6.24 8.53
CA ARG A 97 15.93 6.75 8.75
C ARG A 97 17.00 5.78 8.26
N ARG A 98 16.81 4.46 8.40
CA ARG A 98 17.74 3.47 7.84
C ARG A 98 17.75 3.49 6.32
N LEU A 99 16.56 3.53 5.71
CA LEU A 99 16.43 3.63 4.25
C LEU A 99 17.06 4.91 3.71
N GLU A 100 16.80 6.05 4.35
CA GLU A 100 17.40 7.33 4.01
C GLU A 100 18.93 7.28 4.10
N SER A 101 19.47 6.70 5.18
CA SER A 101 20.92 6.55 5.37
C SER A 101 21.55 5.64 4.31
N LEU A 102 20.84 4.61 3.86
CA LEU A 102 21.31 3.74 2.78
C LEU A 102 21.31 4.47 1.44
N LEU A 103 20.22 5.15 1.09
CA LEU A 103 20.07 5.85 -0.19
C LEU A 103 21.01 7.06 -0.31
N LYS A 104 21.49 7.62 0.81
CA LYS A 104 22.61 8.59 0.83
C LYS A 104 23.94 7.98 0.39
N ARG A 105 24.14 6.68 0.54
CA ARG A 105 25.37 5.95 0.14
C ARG A 105 25.25 5.24 -1.20
N SER A 106 24.03 5.00 -1.66
CA SER A 106 23.73 4.26 -2.89
C SER A 106 22.63 4.99 -3.65
N THR A 107 23.05 5.79 -4.64
CA THR A 107 22.13 6.55 -5.48
C THR A 107 21.42 5.63 -6.46
N LEU A 108 20.15 5.92 -6.73
CA LEU A 108 19.39 5.25 -7.78
C LEU A 108 19.65 5.93 -9.13
N ASP A 109 19.63 5.14 -10.19
CA ASP A 109 19.63 5.67 -11.56
C ASP A 109 18.26 6.25 -11.92
N ARG A 110 18.25 7.07 -12.96
CA ARG A 110 17.00 7.58 -13.53
C ARG A 110 16.13 6.41 -14.02
N PRO A 111 14.83 6.37 -13.69
CA PRO A 111 13.93 5.36 -14.25
C PRO A 111 13.96 5.35 -15.78
N ALA A 112 14.11 4.16 -16.38
CA ALA A 112 14.10 3.99 -17.83
C ALA A 112 12.70 4.14 -18.45
N ILE A 113 11.67 3.97 -17.64
CA ILE A 113 10.26 4.17 -17.99
C ILE A 113 9.62 5.17 -17.01
N PRO A 114 8.58 5.91 -17.42
CA PRO A 114 7.84 6.79 -16.50
C PRO A 114 7.33 6.00 -15.29
N VAL A 115 7.59 6.52 -14.10
CA VAL A 115 7.12 5.92 -12.84
C VAL A 115 6.08 6.86 -12.24
N VAL A 116 4.88 6.31 -12.04
CA VAL A 116 3.80 6.95 -11.29
C VAL A 116 3.74 6.30 -9.91
N THR A 117 3.64 7.09 -8.85
CA THR A 117 3.58 6.58 -7.46
C THR A 117 2.21 6.83 -6.86
N SER A 118 1.89 6.13 -5.77
CA SER A 118 0.73 6.39 -4.91
C SER A 118 1.08 7.29 -3.73
N ILE A 119 2.16 8.07 -3.79
CA ILE A 119 2.53 8.94 -2.68
C ILE A 119 1.89 10.31 -2.91
N PRO A 120 1.05 10.80 -1.98
CA PRO A 120 0.44 12.12 -2.09
C PRO A 120 1.47 13.22 -2.39
N GLY A 121 1.22 13.99 -3.44
CA GLY A 121 2.09 15.09 -3.88
C GLY A 121 3.37 14.64 -4.61
N ARG A 122 3.60 13.34 -4.82
CA ARG A 122 4.78 12.77 -5.51
C ARG A 122 4.39 11.76 -6.59
N TYR A 123 3.28 12.00 -7.26
CA TYR A 123 2.70 11.04 -8.20
C TYR A 123 3.55 10.76 -9.43
N THR A 124 4.61 11.50 -9.70
CA THR A 124 5.52 11.26 -10.82
C THR A 124 6.96 11.32 -10.36
N VAL A 125 7.75 10.34 -10.79
CA VAL A 125 9.18 10.27 -10.53
C VAL A 125 9.93 10.23 -11.87
N SER A 126 10.86 11.16 -12.04
CA SER A 126 11.60 11.40 -13.29
C SER A 126 13.11 11.34 -13.13
N SER A 127 13.61 11.25 -11.89
CA SER A 127 15.04 11.11 -11.57
C SER A 127 15.27 10.06 -10.47
N GLY A 128 16.52 9.60 -10.35
CA GLY A 128 16.89 8.70 -9.26
C GLY A 128 16.78 9.34 -7.87
N ALA A 129 16.99 10.67 -7.77
CA ALA A 129 16.81 11.41 -6.53
C ALA A 129 15.34 11.48 -6.10
N GLU A 130 14.43 11.76 -7.05
CA GLU A 130 12.98 11.72 -6.80
C GLU A 130 12.51 10.30 -6.45
N ALA A 131 13.10 9.27 -7.07
CA ALA A 131 12.79 7.87 -6.74
C ALA A 131 13.22 7.53 -5.31
N ALA A 132 14.41 7.97 -4.92
CA ALA A 132 14.92 7.78 -3.56
C ALA A 132 14.05 8.52 -2.53
N ASP A 133 13.68 9.77 -2.81
CA ASP A 133 12.79 10.56 -1.95
C ASP A 133 11.42 9.88 -1.80
N ALA A 134 10.82 9.43 -2.91
CA ALA A 134 9.57 8.67 -2.90
C ALA A 134 9.67 7.41 -2.02
N LEU A 135 10.73 6.60 -2.16
CA LEU A 135 10.92 5.41 -1.34
C LEU A 135 11.01 5.75 0.15
N VAL A 136 11.79 6.77 0.52
CA VAL A 136 11.94 7.21 1.91
C VAL A 136 10.60 7.68 2.46
N VAL A 137 9.93 8.59 1.76
CA VAL A 137 8.66 9.17 2.20
C VAL A 137 7.59 8.10 2.35
N SER A 138 7.57 7.09 1.47
CA SER A 138 6.60 6.00 1.52
C SER A 138 6.70 5.16 2.80
N GLU A 139 7.81 5.16 3.53
CA GLU A 139 7.89 4.39 4.79
C GLU A 139 6.88 4.90 5.82
N THR A 140 6.68 6.21 5.90
CA THR A 140 5.88 6.84 6.97
C THR A 140 4.62 7.53 6.49
N GLN A 141 4.47 7.75 5.18
CA GLN A 141 3.29 8.39 4.61
C GLN A 141 2.29 7.38 4.05
N PRO A 142 0.98 7.69 4.15
CA PRO A 142 -0.06 6.86 3.57
C PRO A 142 0.01 6.85 2.05
N LEU A 143 -0.43 5.75 1.46
CA LEU A 143 -0.55 5.61 0.02
C LEU A 143 -1.96 6.02 -0.46
N ASP A 144 -2.02 6.66 -1.62
CA ASP A 144 -3.21 7.19 -2.29
C ASP A 144 -3.29 6.59 -3.70
N VAL A 145 -4.05 5.50 -3.82
CA VAL A 145 -4.30 4.82 -5.10
C VAL A 145 -5.18 5.66 -6.03
N PRO A 146 -6.26 6.33 -5.58
CA PRO A 146 -7.00 7.27 -6.43
C PRO A 146 -6.11 8.31 -7.11
N GLY A 147 -5.19 8.93 -6.36
CA GLY A 147 -4.25 9.90 -6.92
C GLY A 147 -3.26 9.27 -7.90
N LEU A 148 -2.79 8.03 -7.64
CA LEU A 148 -1.99 7.26 -8.61
C LEU A 148 -2.77 7.04 -9.91
N VAL A 149 -4.03 6.57 -9.81
CA VAL A 149 -4.87 6.30 -10.98
C VAL A 149 -5.05 7.56 -11.80
N GLU A 150 -5.43 8.68 -11.18
CA GLU A 150 -5.61 9.95 -11.87
C GLU A 150 -4.30 10.46 -12.48
N ALA A 151 -3.17 10.33 -11.77
CA ALA A 151 -1.87 10.70 -12.33
C ALA A 151 -1.48 9.84 -13.52
N SER A 152 -1.82 8.55 -13.50
CA SER A 152 -1.52 7.63 -14.61
C SER A 152 -2.29 7.98 -15.89
N ARG A 153 -3.48 8.57 -15.79
CA ARG A 153 -4.28 8.99 -16.95
C ARG A 153 -3.57 10.00 -17.84
N ARG A 154 -2.66 10.81 -17.29
CA ARG A 154 -1.84 11.76 -18.06
C ARG A 154 -0.96 11.06 -19.11
N HIS A 155 -0.72 9.76 -18.93
CA HIS A 155 0.02 8.94 -19.88
C HIS A 155 -0.87 8.19 -20.88
N ALA A 156 -2.20 8.33 -20.78
CA ALA A 156 -3.19 7.70 -21.66
C ALA A 156 -2.90 6.23 -21.97
N PRO A 157 -2.79 5.36 -20.94
CA PRO A 157 -2.43 3.96 -21.17
C PRO A 157 -3.49 3.27 -22.02
N GLY A 158 -3.08 2.60 -23.10
CA GLY A 158 -3.99 1.79 -23.91
C GLY A 158 -4.44 0.49 -23.23
N ARG A 159 -3.72 0.06 -22.19
CA ARG A 159 -4.01 -1.13 -21.37
C ARG A 159 -3.31 -1.01 -20.01
N ALA A 160 -3.93 -1.54 -18.96
CA ALA A 160 -3.34 -1.71 -17.64
C ALA A 160 -3.05 -3.20 -17.37
N TYR A 161 -1.88 -3.47 -16.79
CA TYR A 161 -1.52 -4.78 -16.27
C TYR A 161 -1.38 -4.70 -14.76
N VAL A 162 -2.23 -5.43 -14.04
CA VAL A 162 -2.23 -5.43 -12.58
C VAL A 162 -1.58 -6.72 -12.10
N ILE A 163 -0.37 -6.60 -11.57
CA ILE A 163 0.41 -7.74 -11.07
C ILE A 163 0.15 -7.88 -9.56
N SER A 164 -1.01 -8.42 -9.21
CA SER A 164 -1.42 -8.65 -7.82
C SER A 164 -2.68 -9.52 -7.77
N SER A 165 -2.70 -10.53 -6.90
CA SER A 165 -3.89 -11.32 -6.60
C SER A 165 -4.91 -10.55 -5.73
N PHE A 166 -4.42 -9.67 -4.86
CA PHE A 166 -5.27 -8.85 -3.99
C PHE A 166 -6.05 -7.78 -4.78
N LEU A 167 -5.38 -7.03 -5.66
CA LEU A 167 -6.01 -5.90 -6.36
C LEU A 167 -7.13 -6.34 -7.32
N ARG A 168 -7.15 -7.61 -7.76
CA ARG A 168 -8.28 -8.15 -8.53
C ARG A 168 -9.61 -8.01 -7.81
N GLN A 169 -9.61 -8.20 -6.50
CA GLN A 169 -10.84 -8.21 -5.69
C GLN A 169 -11.44 -6.81 -5.53
N LEU A 170 -10.64 -5.75 -5.76
CA LEU A 170 -11.04 -4.37 -5.52
C LEU A 170 -11.73 -3.73 -6.74
N GLU A 171 -11.60 -4.33 -7.91
CA GLU A 171 -12.17 -3.81 -9.17
C GLU A 171 -11.85 -2.33 -9.41
N ILE A 172 -10.61 -1.92 -9.12
CA ILE A 172 -10.15 -0.54 -9.33
C ILE A 172 -10.26 -0.19 -10.81
N ASP A 173 -10.93 0.92 -11.13
CA ASP A 173 -10.99 1.46 -12.49
C ASP A 173 -9.70 2.21 -12.83
N PHE A 174 -8.80 1.55 -13.56
CA PHE A 174 -7.57 2.17 -14.09
C PHE A 174 -7.81 3.03 -15.35
N HIS A 175 -9.07 3.19 -15.78
CA HIS A 175 -9.48 3.89 -17.00
C HIS A 175 -8.82 3.38 -18.29
N ALA A 176 -8.46 2.09 -18.29
CA ALA A 176 -7.95 1.36 -19.42
C ALA A 176 -8.42 -0.09 -19.33
N PRO A 177 -8.52 -0.82 -20.45
CA PRO A 177 -8.69 -2.27 -20.41
C PRO A 177 -7.67 -2.88 -19.44
N THR A 178 -8.14 -3.62 -18.44
CA THR A 178 -7.29 -4.10 -17.34
C THR A 178 -7.14 -5.62 -17.41
N GLU A 179 -5.90 -6.09 -17.46
CA GLU A 179 -5.54 -7.50 -17.37
C GLU A 179 -4.83 -7.76 -16.04
N TYR A 180 -5.39 -8.66 -15.23
CA TYR A 180 -4.79 -9.07 -13.97
C TYR A 180 -3.85 -10.26 -14.21
N VAL A 181 -2.59 -10.08 -13.83
CA VAL A 181 -1.50 -11.05 -13.94
C VAL A 181 -1.19 -11.55 -12.53
N ASP A 182 -1.94 -12.55 -12.11
CA ASP A 182 -1.90 -13.16 -10.77
C ASP A 182 -1.77 -14.69 -10.86
N ASP A 183 -1.96 -15.39 -9.74
CA ASP A 183 -1.81 -16.85 -9.66
C ASP A 183 -2.74 -17.58 -10.64
N VAL A 184 -3.98 -17.10 -10.80
CA VAL A 184 -4.93 -17.65 -11.78
C VAL A 184 -4.43 -17.47 -13.21
N TRP A 185 -3.85 -16.31 -13.52
CA TRP A 185 -3.23 -16.08 -14.82
C TRP A 185 -2.01 -16.99 -15.05
N LEU A 186 -1.18 -17.20 -14.02
CA LEU A 186 -0.01 -18.07 -14.08
C LEU A 186 -0.42 -19.52 -14.32
N GLU A 187 -1.39 -20.04 -13.55
CA GLU A 187 -1.93 -21.39 -13.72
C GLU A 187 -2.51 -21.60 -15.12
N ARG A 188 -3.28 -20.63 -15.63
CA ARG A 188 -3.86 -20.70 -16.98
C ARG A 188 -2.79 -20.72 -18.07
N LYS A 189 -1.68 -20.00 -17.89
CA LYS A 189 -0.66 -19.82 -18.93
C LYS A 189 0.42 -20.88 -18.91
N PHE A 190 0.77 -21.40 -17.73
CA PHE A 190 1.91 -22.30 -17.54
C PHE A 190 1.51 -23.66 -16.92
N GLY A 191 0.23 -23.87 -16.60
CA GLY A 191 -0.24 -25.04 -15.86
C GLY A 191 -0.06 -24.88 -14.35
N GLN A 192 -0.59 -25.81 -13.56
CA GLN A 192 -0.33 -25.85 -12.11
C GLN A 192 1.17 -26.00 -11.87
N THR A 193 1.76 -25.08 -11.10
CA THR A 193 3.10 -25.27 -10.56
C THR A 193 2.93 -26.21 -9.37
N SER A 194 3.22 -27.50 -9.56
CA SER A 194 3.19 -28.47 -8.46
C SER A 194 4.10 -27.99 -7.33
N SER A 195 3.50 -27.68 -6.17
CA SER A 195 4.17 -27.57 -4.88
C SER A 195 3.84 -28.79 -4.04
#